data_AF-A0A235B3P5-F1
#
_entry.id   AF-A0A235B3P5-F1
#
_cell.length_a   1.000
_cell.length_b   1.000
_cell.length_c   1.000
_cell.angle_alpha   90.00
_cell.angle_beta   90.00
_cell.angle_gamma   90.00
#
_symmetry.space_group_name_H-M   'P 1'
#
loop_
_entity.id
_entity.type
_entity.pdbx_description
1 polymer ?
#
loop_
_entity_poly.entity_id
_entity_poly.type
_entity_poly.pdbx_seq_one_letter_code
_entity_poly.pdbx_strand_id
1 'polypeptide(L)'
;MVEKSRDWGGGFGPRWLGLNVPWGKYGIHGTNQPHSVGSHSSHGCIRLLNSDVEALFPKVPLGTQVHIEGPILGLGESLPKTLVRGDRGSLVLLVQNRLRAAGYYDGPMDGWFGASLENAVKRYQRDHGLKVTAQIRLAEYQRLGLLE
;
A
#
# COMPACT_ATOMS: atom_id res chain seq x y z
N MET A 1 8.55 11.23 -2.46
CA MET A 1 9.91 11.81 -2.39
C MET A 1 10.82 10.85 -1.61
N VAL A 2 12.12 10.85 -1.91
CA VAL A 2 13.12 9.97 -1.27
C VAL A 2 13.89 10.66 -0.13
N GLU A 3 13.99 9.97 1.01
CA GLU A 3 14.96 10.22 2.08
C GLU A 3 16.02 9.10 2.13
N LYS A 4 17.19 9.32 2.74
CA LYS A 4 18.30 8.36 2.72
C LYS A 4 18.86 8.03 4.09
N SER A 5 19.23 6.76 4.28
CA SER A 5 20.05 6.31 5.41
C SER A 5 21.06 5.24 4.97
N ARG A 6 22.22 5.22 5.64
CA ARG A 6 23.18 4.11 5.60
C ARG A 6 22.93 3.26 6.84
N ASP A 7 22.85 1.94 6.66
CA ASP A 7 22.76 0.97 7.77
C ASP A 7 21.56 1.19 8.71
N TRP A 8 20.36 1.37 8.14
CA TRP A 8 19.11 1.64 8.87
C TRP A 8 18.71 0.56 9.89
N GLY A 9 19.34 -0.63 9.82
CA GLY A 9 19.16 -1.74 10.75
C GLY A 9 19.36 -3.09 10.07
N GLY A 10 19.68 -4.14 10.84
CA GLY A 10 20.22 -5.43 10.35
C GLY A 10 19.39 -6.21 9.33
N GLY A 11 18.10 -5.90 9.13
CA GLY A 11 17.24 -6.53 8.12
C GLY A 11 17.11 -5.76 6.79
N PHE A 12 17.56 -4.50 6.73
CA PHE A 12 17.33 -3.60 5.59
C PHE A 12 18.53 -3.47 4.65
N GLY A 13 19.60 -4.23 4.91
CA GLY A 13 20.82 -4.19 4.12
C GLY A 13 21.59 -2.86 4.24
N PRO A 14 22.56 -2.61 3.35
CA PRO A 14 23.52 -1.52 3.50
C PRO A 14 22.93 -0.12 3.22
N ARG A 15 21.78 -0.05 2.55
CA ARG A 15 21.19 1.20 2.05
C ARG A 15 19.68 1.22 2.22
N TRP A 16 19.16 2.37 2.62
CA TRP A 16 17.75 2.68 2.74
C TRP A 16 17.39 3.94 1.94
N LEU A 17 16.40 3.82 1.08
CA LEU A 17 15.75 4.92 0.35
C LEU A 17 14.30 5.02 0.83
N GLY A 18 14.05 5.88 1.82
CA GLY A 18 12.73 6.05 2.42
C GLY A 18 11.76 6.74 1.47
N LEU A 19 10.55 6.20 1.35
CA LEU A 19 9.46 6.79 0.57
C LEU A 19 8.55 7.59 1.50
N ASN A 20 8.37 8.87 1.17
CA ASN A 20 7.39 9.72 1.84
C ASN A 20 5.97 9.38 1.37
N VAL A 21 5.26 8.55 2.15
CA VAL A 21 3.85 8.19 1.95
C VAL A 21 3.06 8.40 3.25
N PRO A 22 1.79 8.82 3.21
CA PRO A 22 1.05 9.21 4.41
C PRO A 22 0.66 8.02 5.30
N TRP A 23 0.68 6.79 4.79
CA TRP A 23 0.21 5.60 5.50
C TRP A 23 1.31 4.82 6.24
N GLY A 24 2.57 5.26 6.23
CA GLY A 24 3.62 4.64 7.04
C GLY A 24 5.04 4.80 6.49
N LYS A 25 5.96 4.00 7.06
CA LYS A 25 7.37 3.97 6.65
C LYS A 25 7.57 2.88 5.60
N TYR A 26 7.79 3.30 4.36
CA TYR A 26 8.10 2.42 3.24
C TYR A 26 9.43 2.84 2.63
N GLY A 27 10.09 1.92 1.93
CA GLY A 27 11.39 2.22 1.34
C GLY A 27 11.81 1.22 0.30
N ILE A 28 12.80 1.63 -0.50
CA ILE A 28 13.60 0.75 -1.34
C ILE A 28 14.88 0.45 -0.56
N HIS A 29 15.17 -0.83 -0.33
CA HIS A 29 16.26 -1.22 0.58
C HIS A 29 16.88 -2.57 0.23
N GLY A 30 18.08 -2.83 0.76
CA GLY A 30 18.76 -4.12 0.63
C GLY A 30 18.17 -5.20 1.55
N THR A 31 18.86 -6.32 1.74
CA THR A 31 18.37 -7.40 2.63
C THR A 31 19.51 -8.24 3.16
N ASN A 32 19.33 -8.82 4.35
CA ASN A 32 20.17 -9.89 4.87
C ASN A 32 19.67 -11.30 4.48
N GLN A 33 18.52 -11.38 3.80
CA GLN A 33 17.92 -12.60 3.28
C GLN A 33 17.79 -12.48 1.74
N PRO A 34 18.87 -12.60 0.97
CA PRO A 34 18.86 -12.33 -0.48
C PRO A 34 17.88 -13.23 -1.25
N HIS A 35 17.66 -14.47 -0.81
CA HIS A 35 16.72 -15.41 -1.41
C HIS A 35 15.24 -14.97 -1.30
N SER A 36 14.93 -13.97 -0.47
CA SER A 36 13.57 -13.41 -0.34
C SER A 36 13.28 -12.28 -1.34
N VAL A 37 14.28 -11.84 -2.12
CA VAL A 37 14.04 -10.86 -3.18
C VAL A 37 13.13 -11.50 -4.23
N GLY A 38 12.07 -10.79 -4.60
CA GLY A 38 11.02 -11.31 -5.50
C GLY A 38 9.89 -12.07 -4.79
N SER A 39 10.00 -12.35 -3.48
CA SER A 39 8.90 -12.93 -2.71
C SER A 39 7.94 -11.86 -2.15
N HIS A 40 6.70 -12.25 -1.87
CA HIS A 40 5.68 -11.39 -1.25
C HIS A 40 5.86 -11.22 0.28
N SER A 41 7.09 -10.99 0.75
CA SER A 41 7.43 -11.05 2.20
C SER A 41 7.91 -9.74 2.81
N SER A 42 7.76 -8.61 2.10
CA SER A 42 8.36 -7.32 2.48
C SER A 42 7.42 -6.38 3.25
N HIS A 43 6.18 -6.79 3.55
CA HIS A 43 5.14 -5.92 4.11
C HIS A 43 4.93 -4.62 3.30
N GLY A 44 5.27 -4.63 2.01
CA GLY A 44 5.12 -3.51 1.08
C GLY A 44 6.38 -2.68 0.84
N CYS A 45 7.51 -2.94 1.52
CA CYS A 45 8.79 -2.35 1.12
C CYS A 45 9.32 -2.99 -0.17
N ILE A 46 10.09 -2.22 -0.95
CA ILE A 46 10.73 -2.73 -2.16
C ILE A 46 12.11 -3.25 -1.77
N ARG A 47 12.27 -4.57 -1.78
CA ARG A 47 13.51 -5.24 -1.39
C ARG A 47 14.36 -5.52 -2.62
N LEU A 48 15.62 -5.10 -2.58
CA LEU A 48 16.62 -5.31 -3.61
C LEU A 48 17.76 -6.20 -3.10
N LEU A 49 18.56 -6.75 -4.01
CA LEU A 49 19.86 -7.29 -3.65
C LEU A 49 20.77 -6.15 -3.15
N ASN A 50 21.71 -6.48 -2.26
CA ASN A 50 22.60 -5.49 -1.68
C ASN A 50 23.45 -4.77 -2.74
N SER A 51 23.93 -5.50 -3.75
CA SER A 51 24.65 -4.92 -4.90
C SER A 51 23.81 -3.89 -5.64
N ASP A 52 22.52 -4.16 -5.85
CA ASP A 52 21.64 -3.31 -6.65
C ASP A 52 21.27 -2.04 -5.90
N VAL A 53 20.97 -2.15 -4.60
CA VAL A 53 20.66 -0.97 -3.79
C VAL A 53 21.90 -0.10 -3.61
N GLU A 54 23.10 -0.68 -3.52
CA GLU A 54 24.36 0.07 -3.46
C GLU A 54 24.65 0.82 -4.75
N ALA A 55 24.38 0.20 -5.91
CA ALA A 55 24.52 0.85 -7.21
C ALA A 55 23.46 1.94 -7.44
N LEU A 56 22.24 1.74 -6.94
CA LEU A 56 21.13 2.69 -7.06
C LEU A 56 21.30 3.90 -6.14
N PHE A 57 21.72 3.68 -4.89
CA PHE A 57 21.78 4.72 -3.86
C PHE A 57 22.46 6.02 -4.29
N PRO A 58 23.68 6.03 -4.88
CA PRO A 58 24.32 7.28 -5.30
C PRO A 58 23.60 7.98 -6.47
N LYS A 59 22.84 7.25 -7.28
CA LYS A 59 22.16 7.77 -8.48
C LYS A 59 20.85 8.51 -8.19
N VAL A 60 20.29 8.35 -6.98
CA VAL A 60 18.98 8.90 -6.61
C VAL A 60 19.16 10.09 -5.66
N PRO A 61 19.13 11.36 -6.09
CA PRO A 61 19.21 12.51 -5.19
C PRO A 61 18.12 12.50 -4.09
N LEU A 62 18.37 13.19 -2.97
CA LEU A 62 17.32 13.44 -1.98
C LEU A 62 16.16 14.22 -2.63
N GLY A 63 14.94 13.93 -2.18
CA GLY A 63 13.73 14.56 -2.74
C GLY A 63 13.26 13.96 -4.06
N THR A 64 14.01 13.03 -4.68
CA THR A 64 13.62 12.39 -5.96
C THR A 64 12.18 11.89 -5.87
N GLN A 65 11.37 12.26 -6.87
CA GLN A 65 10.00 11.78 -6.99
C GLN A 65 10.02 10.31 -7.36
N VAL A 66 9.17 9.52 -6.71
CA VAL A 66 9.02 8.08 -6.98
C VAL A 66 7.61 7.87 -7.48
N HIS A 67 7.51 7.21 -8.63
CA HIS A 67 6.26 6.69 -9.16
C HIS A 67 6.33 5.17 -9.10
N ILE A 68 5.30 4.54 -8.52
CA ILE A 68 5.19 3.08 -8.44
C ILE A 68 4.10 2.67 -9.42
N GLU A 69 4.49 1.95 -10.46
CA GLU A 69 3.58 1.39 -11.45
C GLU A 69 3.38 -0.11 -11.18
N GLY A 70 2.16 -0.57 -11.40
CA GLY A 70 1.77 -1.96 -11.19
C GLY A 70 0.31 -2.06 -10.73
N PRO A 71 -0.27 -3.26 -10.80
CA PRO A 71 -1.65 -3.46 -10.38
C PRO A 71 -1.77 -3.28 -8.86
N ILE A 72 -2.52 -2.25 -8.44
CA ILE A 72 -2.75 -1.91 -7.02
C ILE A 72 -3.43 -3.06 -6.26
N LEU A 73 -4.11 -3.95 -6.99
CA LEU A 73 -4.84 -5.10 -6.46
C LEU A 73 -4.00 -6.38 -6.39
N GLY A 74 -2.73 -6.33 -6.82
CA GLY A 74 -1.84 -7.48 -6.96
C GLY A 74 -1.71 -7.94 -8.41
N LEU A 75 -0.65 -8.71 -8.70
CA LEU A 75 -0.27 -9.17 -10.05
C LEU A 75 -1.18 -10.28 -10.62
N GLY A 76 -2.51 -10.09 -10.58
CA GLY A 76 -3.51 -10.92 -11.29
C GLY A 76 -3.68 -12.38 -10.83
N GLU A 77 -2.72 -12.93 -10.08
CA GLU A 77 -2.70 -14.35 -9.66
C GLU A 77 -3.52 -14.63 -8.38
N SER A 78 -3.96 -13.58 -7.67
CA SER A 78 -4.73 -13.72 -6.44
C SER A 78 -5.80 -12.66 -6.30
N LEU A 79 -6.93 -13.04 -5.70
CA LEU A 79 -7.99 -12.11 -5.32
C LEU A 79 -7.40 -10.98 -4.45
N PRO A 80 -7.87 -9.73 -4.62
CA PRO A 80 -7.39 -8.65 -3.79
C PRO A 80 -7.67 -8.94 -2.33
N LYS A 81 -6.71 -8.57 -1.49
CA LYS A 81 -6.80 -8.68 -0.04
C LYS A 81 -8.14 -8.09 0.44
N THR A 82 -8.88 -8.85 1.25
CA THR A 82 -10.01 -8.29 2.00
C THR A 82 -9.50 -7.21 2.94
N LEU A 83 -9.96 -5.96 2.79
CA LEU A 83 -9.55 -4.89 3.69
C LEU A 83 -10.43 -4.85 4.93
N VAL A 84 -9.77 -4.70 6.07
CA VAL A 84 -10.38 -4.61 7.39
C VAL A 84 -9.83 -3.42 8.16
N ARG A 85 -10.52 -3.04 9.24
CA ARG A 85 -10.05 -1.99 10.16
C ARG A 85 -8.61 -2.28 10.60
N GLY A 86 -7.75 -1.27 10.52
CA GLY A 86 -6.33 -1.36 10.84
C GLY A 86 -5.44 -1.51 9.61
N ASP A 87 -5.98 -1.95 8.47
CA ASP A 87 -5.24 -2.00 7.22
C ASP A 87 -4.79 -0.61 6.77
N ARG A 88 -3.66 -0.57 6.07
CA ARG A 88 -3.03 0.66 5.57
C ARG A 88 -2.42 0.40 4.20
N GLY A 89 -2.41 1.42 3.34
CA GLY A 89 -1.75 1.35 2.04
C GLY A 89 -2.49 2.06 0.92
N SER A 90 -1.92 2.00 -0.28
CA SER A 90 -2.49 2.54 -1.50
C SER A 90 -3.86 1.96 -1.84
N LEU A 91 -4.10 0.67 -1.55
CA LEU A 91 -5.40 0.05 -1.79
C LEU A 91 -6.50 0.62 -0.88
N VAL A 92 -6.16 0.94 0.37
CA VAL A 92 -7.08 1.62 1.30
C VAL A 92 -7.38 3.03 0.79
N LEU A 93 -6.35 3.76 0.34
CA LEU A 93 -6.52 5.10 -0.23
C LEU A 93 -7.41 5.09 -1.48
N LEU A 94 -7.25 4.07 -2.33
CA LEU A 94 -8.08 3.88 -3.51
C LEU A 94 -9.55 3.63 -3.14
N VAL A 95 -9.81 2.81 -2.12
CA VAL A 95 -11.16 2.62 -1.57
C VAL A 95 -11.72 3.91 -0.97
N GLN A 96 -10.94 4.65 -0.17
CA GLN A 96 -11.34 5.95 0.36
C GLN A 96 -11.74 6.90 -0.79
N ASN A 97 -10.98 6.92 -1.88
CA ASN A 97 -11.28 7.74 -3.05
C ASN A 97 -12.59 7.34 -3.73
N ARG A 98 -12.81 6.04 -3.96
CA ARG A 98 -14.05 5.54 -4.59
C ARG A 98 -15.27 5.77 -3.73
N LEU A 99 -15.19 5.50 -2.42
CA LEU A 99 -16.30 5.74 -1.50
C LEU A 99 -16.60 7.23 -1.37
N ARG A 100 -15.58 8.10 -1.41
CA ARG A 100 -15.79 9.56 -1.44
C ARG A 100 -16.50 10.00 -2.72
N ALA A 101 -16.04 9.53 -3.87
CA ALA A 101 -16.68 9.83 -5.15
C ALA A 101 -18.14 9.33 -5.20
N ALA A 102 -18.44 8.22 -4.52
CA ALA A 102 -19.80 7.69 -4.38
C ALA A 102 -20.64 8.38 -3.28
N GLY A 103 -20.09 9.38 -2.57
CA GLY A 103 -20.81 10.13 -1.52
C GLY A 103 -20.86 9.44 -0.15
N TYR A 104 -20.12 8.35 0.05
CA TYR A 104 -20.12 7.58 1.30
C TYR A 104 -19.01 7.96 2.27
N TYR A 105 -17.96 8.65 1.83
CA TYR A 105 -16.77 8.94 2.65
C TYR A 105 -16.32 10.40 2.57
N ASP A 106 -16.30 11.07 3.71
CA ASP A 106 -15.89 12.47 3.91
C ASP A 106 -14.63 12.59 4.81
N GLY A 107 -14.13 11.47 5.33
CA GLY A 107 -12.94 11.41 6.19
C GLY A 107 -11.60 11.57 5.45
N PRO A 108 -10.46 11.49 6.15
CA PRO A 108 -9.13 11.72 5.59
C PRO A 108 -8.74 10.79 4.43
N MET A 109 -7.99 11.32 3.45
CA MET A 109 -7.39 10.54 2.35
C MET A 109 -5.96 10.12 2.72
N ASP A 110 -5.85 9.35 3.80
CA ASP A 110 -4.58 9.00 4.44
C ASP A 110 -4.12 7.56 4.14
N GLY A 111 -4.95 6.77 3.47
CA GLY A 111 -4.69 5.35 3.24
C GLY A 111 -4.75 4.50 4.51
N TRP A 112 -5.44 4.94 5.56
CA TRP A 112 -5.69 4.17 6.78
C TRP A 112 -7.16 3.75 6.92
N PHE A 113 -7.38 2.46 7.14
CA PHE A 113 -8.70 1.92 7.40
C PHE A 113 -9.06 2.11 8.88
N GLY A 114 -9.44 3.35 9.21
CA GLY A 114 -9.93 3.75 10.53
C GLY A 114 -11.45 3.60 10.70
N ALA A 115 -11.97 4.15 11.81
CA ALA A 115 -13.40 4.09 12.15
C ALA A 115 -14.30 4.80 11.15
N SER A 116 -13.83 5.94 10.61
CA SER A 116 -14.58 6.72 9.62
C SER A 116 -14.81 5.90 8.35
N LEU A 117 -13.77 5.23 7.87
CA LEU A 117 -13.85 4.37 6.69
C LEU A 117 -14.73 3.15 6.96
N GLU A 118 -14.57 2.50 8.11
CA GLU A 118 -15.43 1.37 8.52
C GLU A 118 -16.92 1.74 8.51
N ASN A 119 -17.27 2.91 9.03
CA ASN A 119 -18.65 3.40 9.01
C ASN A 119 -19.14 3.71 7.59
N ALA A 120 -18.29 4.25 6.73
CA ALA A 120 -18.59 4.45 5.31
C ALA A 120 -18.85 3.12 4.58
N VAL A 121 -18.02 2.10 4.83
CA VAL A 121 -18.23 0.75 4.29
C VAL A 121 -19.55 0.16 4.74
N LYS A 122 -19.88 0.25 6.04
CA LYS A 122 -21.16 -0.25 6.55
C LYS A 122 -22.37 0.46 5.89
N ARG A 123 -22.29 1.78 5.68
CA ARG A 123 -23.33 2.54 4.96
C ARG A 123 -23.44 2.05 3.52
N TYR A 124 -22.32 2.01 2.80
CA TYR A 124 -22.25 1.55 1.42
C TYR A 124 -22.86 0.15 1.25
N GLN A 125 -22.52 -0.77 2.15
CA GLN A 125 -23.05 -2.13 2.16
C GLN A 125 -24.57 -2.15 2.35
N ARG A 126 -25.11 -1.39 3.31
CA ARG A 126 -26.57 -1.30 3.53
C ARG A 126 -27.30 -0.79 2.30
N ASP A 127 -26.82 0.32 1.74
CA ASP A 127 -27.51 1.04 0.67
C ASP A 127 -27.47 0.26 -0.66
N HIS A 128 -26.51 -0.65 -0.83
CA HIS A 128 -26.40 -1.54 -1.99
C HIS A 128 -26.93 -2.96 -1.73
N GLY A 129 -27.62 -3.20 -0.60
CA GLY A 129 -28.20 -4.51 -0.28
C GLY A 129 -27.17 -5.62 -0.04
N LEU A 130 -25.93 -5.26 0.29
CA LEU A 130 -24.86 -6.19 0.61
C LEU A 130 -24.91 -6.58 2.10
N LYS A 131 -24.39 -7.77 2.43
CA LYS A 131 -24.18 -8.16 3.83
C LYS A 131 -23.24 -7.13 4.50
N VAL A 132 -23.70 -6.52 5.58
CA VAL A 132 -22.93 -5.53 6.35
C VAL A 132 -21.83 -6.23 7.15
N THR A 133 -20.63 -6.33 6.57
CA THR A 133 -19.47 -6.97 7.20
C THR A 133 -18.48 -5.98 7.80
N ALA A 134 -18.57 -4.69 7.44
CA ALA A 134 -17.57 -3.67 7.75
C ALA A 134 -16.20 -3.88 7.08
N GLN A 135 -16.13 -4.77 6.10
CA GLN A 135 -14.91 -5.14 5.37
C GLN A 135 -15.11 -4.88 3.88
N ILE A 136 -14.04 -4.56 3.15
CA ILE A 136 -14.06 -4.52 1.69
C ILE A 136 -13.63 -5.89 1.18
N ARG A 137 -14.58 -6.65 0.62
CA ARG A 137 -14.33 -7.95 0.00
C ARG A 137 -14.49 -7.82 -1.51
N LEU A 138 -14.39 -8.95 -2.20
CA LEU A 138 -14.48 -9.03 -3.66
C LEU A 138 -15.70 -8.28 -4.24
N ALA A 139 -16.88 -8.47 -3.65
CA ALA A 139 -18.10 -7.83 -4.12
C ALA A 139 -18.03 -6.30 -4.01
N GLU A 140 -17.48 -5.76 -2.91
CA GLU A 140 -17.30 -4.33 -2.74
C GLU A 140 -16.26 -3.79 -3.74
N TYR A 141 -15.17 -4.51 -4.02
CA TYR A 141 -14.20 -4.10 -5.05
C TYR A 141 -14.83 -4.01 -6.45
N GLN A 142 -15.62 -5.01 -6.84
CA GLN A 142 -16.34 -5.02 -8.12
C GLN A 142 -17.34 -3.86 -8.19
N ARG A 143 -18.15 -3.66 -7.14
CA ARG A 143 -19.15 -2.59 -7.08
C ARG A 143 -18.55 -1.18 -7.08
N LEU A 144 -17.33 -1.03 -6.55
CA LEU A 144 -16.58 0.23 -6.58
C LEU A 144 -15.82 0.45 -7.91
N GLY A 145 -15.95 -0.46 -8.88
CA GLY A 145 -15.26 -0.37 -10.17
C GLY A 145 -13.74 -0.46 -10.02
N LEU A 146 -13.27 -1.25 -9.04
CA LEU A 146 -11.86 -1.50 -8.81
C LEU A 146 -11.39 -2.78 -9.49
N LEU A 147 -12.31 -3.71 -9.77
CA LEU A 147 -12.03 -4.93 -10.53
C LEU A 147 -13.00 -4.98 -11.71
N GLU A 148 -12.47 -5.38 -12.86
CA GLU A 148 -13.25 -5.78 -14.05
C GLU A 148 -13.53 -7.29 -14.00
#